data_AF-A0AAU6MV97-F1
#
_entry.id   AF-A0AAU6MV97-F1
#
_cell.length_a   1.000
_cell.length_b   1.000
_cell.length_c   1.000
_cell.angle_alpha   90.00
_cell.angle_beta   90.00
_cell.angle_gamma   90.00
#
_symmetry.space_group_name_H-M   'P 1'
#
loop_
_entity.id
_entity.type
_entity.pdbx_description
1 polymer ?
#
loop_
_entity_poly.entity_id
_entity_poly.type
_entity_poly.pdbx_seq_one_letter_code
_entity_poly.pdbx_strand_id
1 'polypeptide(L)'
;MNATIREQAEDKVQGMTATLSDDALCLAWMATEGKPGTQELALVRGWIMTELNNRLGDDLFDEWLVDVDDNCTGVNPLIYLAVRAA
;
A
#
# COMPACT_ATOMS: atom_id res chain seq x y z
N MET A 1 16.69 -5.13 -21.29
CA MET A 1 16.49 -5.52 -19.88
C MET A 1 15.77 -6.85 -19.89
N ASN A 2 16.36 -7.91 -19.32
CA ASN A 2 15.85 -9.28 -19.43
C ASN A 2 14.60 -9.43 -18.54
N ALA A 3 13.49 -9.92 -19.08
CA ALA A 3 12.21 -10.04 -18.37
C ALA A 3 12.35 -10.74 -17.00
N THR A 4 13.24 -11.73 -16.93
CA THR A 4 13.55 -12.51 -15.72
C THR A 4 14.11 -11.67 -14.56
N ILE A 5 14.88 -10.61 -14.83
CA ILE A 5 15.43 -9.74 -13.77
C ILE A 5 14.34 -8.84 -13.19
N ARG A 6 13.39 -8.43 -14.02
CA ARG A 6 12.25 -7.59 -13.60
C ARG A 6 11.29 -8.38 -12.73
N GLU A 7 10.90 -9.58 -13.17
CA GLU A 7 10.02 -10.48 -12.41
C GLU A 7 10.63 -10.82 -11.04
N GLN A 8 11.92 -11.17 -10.99
CA GLN A 8 12.63 -11.44 -9.73
C GLN A 8 12.72 -10.23 -8.80
N ALA A 9 12.80 -9.01 -9.35
CA ALA A 9 12.82 -7.79 -8.56
C ALA A 9 11.42 -7.47 -7.99
N GLU A 10 10.36 -7.67 -8.78
CA GLU A 10 8.97 -7.52 -8.36
C GLU A 10 8.63 -8.54 -7.26
N ASP A 11 8.96 -9.82 -7.44
CA ASP A 11 8.76 -10.88 -6.43
C ASP A 11 9.50 -10.59 -5.13
N LYS A 12 10.75 -10.12 -5.22
CA LYS A 12 11.57 -9.81 -4.04
C LYS A 12 10.97 -8.66 -3.24
N VAL A 13 10.54 -7.59 -3.90
CA VAL A 13 10.01 -6.43 -3.20
C VAL A 13 8.60 -6.70 -2.67
N GLN A 14 7.77 -7.44 -3.41
CA GLN A 14 6.48 -7.92 -2.92
C GLN A 14 6.65 -8.80 -1.67
N GLY A 15 7.64 -9.70 -1.68
CA GLY A 15 8.01 -10.49 -0.51
C GLY A 15 8.46 -9.62 0.68
N MET A 16 9.13 -8.48 0.43
CA MET A 16 9.52 -7.56 1.49
C MET A 16 8.32 -6.81 2.09
N THR A 17 7.39 -6.30 1.28
CA THR A 17 6.16 -5.66 1.80
C THR A 17 5.30 -6.66 2.59
N ALA A 18 5.22 -7.92 2.17
CA ALA A 18 4.50 -8.96 2.90
C ALA A 18 5.06 -9.23 4.30
N THR A 19 6.36 -8.97 4.55
CA THR A 19 6.97 -9.13 5.89
C THR A 19 6.72 -7.96 6.84
N LEU A 20 6.17 -6.84 6.35
CA LEU A 20 5.89 -5.68 7.20
C LEU A 20 4.69 -5.97 8.12
N SER A 21 4.75 -5.47 9.35
CA SER A 21 3.55 -5.37 10.19
C SER A 21 2.55 -4.39 9.57
N ASP A 22 1.27 -4.48 9.96
CA ASP A 22 0.22 -3.56 9.49
C ASP A 22 0.62 -2.10 9.74
N ASP A 23 1.06 -1.77 10.96
CA ASP A 23 1.55 -0.43 11.31
C ASP A 23 2.69 0.04 10.39
N ALA A 24 3.67 -0.83 10.12
CA ALA A 24 4.82 -0.48 9.29
C ALA A 24 4.42 -0.26 7.82
N LEU A 25 3.48 -1.06 7.31
CA LEU A 25 2.93 -0.92 5.95
C LEU A 25 2.12 0.38 5.82
N CYS A 26 1.27 0.68 6.80
CA CYS A 26 0.48 1.91 6.82
C CYS A 26 1.37 3.16 6.95
N LEU A 27 2.39 3.14 7.81
CA LEU A 27 3.36 4.22 7.91
C LEU A 27 4.13 4.42 6.60
N ALA A 28 4.50 3.33 5.91
CA ALA A 28 5.14 3.42 4.61
C ALA A 28 4.23 4.09 3.57
N TRP A 29 2.94 3.74 3.53
CA TRP A 29 1.95 4.42 2.69
C TRP A 29 1.89 5.94 3.00
N MET A 30 1.67 6.29 4.26
CA MET A 30 1.54 7.70 4.69
C MET A 30 2.79 8.51 4.38
N ALA A 31 3.98 7.90 4.42
CA ALA A 31 5.23 8.57 4.06
C ALA A 31 5.34 8.92 2.56
N THR A 32 4.54 8.29 1.70
CA THR A 32 4.46 8.60 0.26
C THR A 32 3.50 9.75 -0.06
N GLU A 33 2.59 10.08 0.85
CA GLU A 33 1.61 11.15 0.66
C GLU A 33 2.30 12.52 0.56
N GLY A 34 1.80 13.35 -0.36
CA GLY A 34 2.36 14.69 -0.64
C GLY A 34 3.77 14.70 -1.24
N LYS A 35 4.37 13.54 -1.57
CA LYS A 35 5.66 13.48 -2.28
C LYS A 35 5.48 13.74 -3.77
N PRO A 36 6.46 14.38 -4.45
CA PRO A 36 6.43 14.54 -5.90
C PRO A 36 6.32 13.18 -6.60
N GLY A 37 5.43 13.08 -7.58
CA GLY A 37 5.24 11.86 -8.36
C GLY A 37 6.49 11.53 -9.18
N THR A 38 7.21 10.48 -8.80
CA THR A 38 8.30 9.88 -9.59
C THR A 38 7.93 8.46 -10.00
N GLN A 39 8.59 7.93 -11.03
CA GLN A 39 8.38 6.54 -11.46
C GLN A 39 8.68 5.55 -10.33
N GLU A 40 9.74 5.79 -9.57
CA GLU A 40 10.12 4.96 -8.42
C GLU A 40 9.05 4.99 -7.33
N LEU A 41 8.51 6.18 -7.02
CA LEU A 41 7.44 6.32 -6.04
C LEU A 41 6.16 5.61 -6.49
N ALA A 42 5.83 5.69 -7.79
CA ALA A 42 4.66 5.00 -8.34
C ALA A 42 4.77 3.48 -8.22
N LEU A 43 5.97 2.91 -8.46
CA LEU A 43 6.23 1.48 -8.27
C LEU A 43 6.09 1.08 -6.80
N VAL A 44 6.69 1.85 -5.89
CA VAL A 44 6.61 1.60 -4.45
C VAL A 44 5.17 1.67 -3.94
N ARG A 45 4.41 2.69 -4.35
CA ARG A 45 2.98 2.81 -3.99
C ARG A 45 2.17 1.66 -4.53
N GLY A 46 2.44 1.22 -5.77
CA GLY A 46 1.79 0.04 -6.34
C GLY A 46 1.98 -1.22 -5.47
N TRP A 47 3.20 -1.48 -5.01
CA TRP A 47 3.48 -2.63 -4.13
C TRP A 47 2.81 -2.52 -2.77
N ILE A 48 2.82 -1.34 -2.17
CA ILE A 48 2.13 -1.09 -0.88
C ILE A 48 0.62 -1.29 -1.05
N MET A 49 0.03 -0.76 -2.13
CA MET A 49 -1.39 -0.93 -2.43
C MET A 49 -1.77 -2.40 -2.68
N THR A 50 -0.94 -3.17 -3.39
CA THR A 50 -1.17 -4.60 -3.58
C THR A 50 -1.22 -5.33 -2.25
N GLU A 51 -0.28 -5.05 -1.34
CA GLU A 51 -0.26 -5.70 -0.03
C GLU A 51 -1.42 -5.24 0.85
N LEU A 52 -1.79 -3.96 0.82
CA LEU A 52 -2.99 -3.45 1.51
C LEU A 52 -4.27 -4.12 0.98
N ASN A 53 -4.41 -4.30 -0.33
CA ASN A 53 -5.57 -5.01 -0.89
C ASN A 53 -5.61 -6.47 -0.40
N ASN A 54 -4.48 -7.18 -0.45
CA ASN A 54 -4.39 -8.55 0.07
C ASN A 54 -4.82 -8.65 1.56
N ARG A 55 -4.53 -7.61 2.35
CA ARG A 55 -4.86 -7.55 3.78
C ARG A 55 -6.23 -6.96 4.07
N LEU A 56 -6.86 -6.20 3.20
CA LEU A 56 -8.18 -5.64 3.46
C LEU A 56 -9.28 -6.49 2.80
N GLY A 57 -8.97 -7.14 1.68
CA GLY A 57 -9.96 -7.67 0.75
C GLY A 57 -10.61 -6.54 -0.05
N ASP A 58 -11.18 -6.90 -1.20
CA ASP A 58 -11.66 -5.93 -2.20
C ASP A 58 -12.63 -4.90 -1.60
N ASP A 59 -13.61 -5.35 -0.79
CA ASP A 59 -14.65 -4.46 -0.22
C ASP A 59 -14.08 -3.36 0.70
N LEU A 60 -13.25 -3.74 1.69
CA LEU A 60 -12.66 -2.77 2.63
C LEU A 60 -11.56 -1.94 1.97
N PHE A 61 -10.87 -2.51 0.97
CA PHE A 61 -9.88 -1.78 0.21
C PHE A 61 -10.51 -0.67 -0.63
N ASP A 62 -11.62 -0.97 -1.31
CA ASP A 62 -12.38 0.01 -2.10
C ASP A 62 -12.99 1.10 -1.21
N GLU A 63 -13.51 0.73 -0.04
CA GLU A 63 -14.01 1.70 0.95
C GLU A 63 -12.89 2.65 1.41
N TRP A 64 -11.74 2.10 1.77
CA TRP A 64 -10.58 2.90 2.17
C TRP A 64 -10.08 3.83 1.05
N LEU A 65 -10.05 3.38 -0.21
CA LEU A 65 -9.55 4.16 -1.34
C LEU A 65 -10.34 5.45 -1.58
N VAL A 66 -11.63 5.46 -1.24
CA VAL A 66 -12.51 6.63 -1.41
C VAL A 66 -12.68 7.44 -0.13
N ASP A 67 -12.18 6.94 1.00
CA ASP A 67 -12.28 7.60 2.28
C ASP A 67 -11.23 8.70 2.44
N VAL A 68 -11.72 9.86 2.85
CA VAL A 68 -10.93 11.07 3.02
C VAL A 68 -11.34 11.78 4.30
N ASP A 69 -10.38 12.41 4.96
CA ASP A 69 -10.65 13.25 6.13
C ASP A 69 -11.40 14.53 5.75
N ASP A 70 -11.73 15.34 6.77
CA ASP A 70 -12.41 16.63 6.59
C ASP A 70 -11.67 17.63 5.68
N ASN A 71 -10.38 17.38 5.40
CA ASN A 71 -9.54 18.19 4.53
C ASN A 71 -9.36 17.55 3.13
N CYS A 72 -10.18 16.56 2.79
CA CYS A 72 -10.07 15.76 1.56
C CYS A 72 -8.71 15.05 1.42
N THR A 73 -8.06 14.71 2.54
CA THR A 73 -6.80 13.97 2.58
C THR A 73 -7.08 12.48 2.80
N GLY A 74 -6.39 11.61 2.06
CA GLY A 74 -6.54 10.16 2.22
C GLY A 74 -6.28 9.72 3.66
N VAL A 75 -7.16 8.88 4.19
CA VAL A 75 -7.08 8.41 5.57
C VAL A 75 -6.05 7.30 5.76
N ASN A 76 -5.58 7.12 6.99
CA ASN A 76 -4.64 6.05 7.33
C ASN A 76 -5.34 4.67 7.21
N PRO A 77 -4.86 3.73 6.38
CA PRO A 77 -5.48 2.41 6.18
C PRO A 77 -5.54 1.55 7.45
N LEU A 78 -4.78 1.89 8.49
CA LEU A 78 -4.75 1.12 9.74
C LEU A 78 -6.13 1.00 10.40
N ILE A 79 -7.01 2.00 10.23
CA ILE A 79 -8.36 1.96 10.78
C ILE A 79 -9.19 0.82 10.17
N TYR A 80 -9.01 0.54 8.88
CA TYR A 80 -9.70 -0.53 8.16
C TYR A 80 -9.13 -1.91 8.48
N LEU A 81 -7.79 -2.00 8.65
CA LEU A 81 -7.15 -3.23 9.10
C LEU A 81 -7.59 -3.64 10.51
N ALA A 82 -7.79 -2.66 11.40
CA ALA A 82 -8.31 -2.90 12.74
C ALA A 82 -9.76 -3.42 12.72
N VAL A 83 -10.61 -2.91 11.81
CA VAL A 83 -12.00 -3.39 11.63
C VAL A 83 -12.04 -4.82 11.11
N ARG A 84 -11.18 -5.18 10.15
CA ARG A 84 -11.11 -6.57 9.64
C ARG A 84 -10.77 -7.59 10.73
N ALA A 85 -9.97 -7.20 11.72
CA ALA A 85 -9.53 -8.07 12.80
C ALA A 85 -10.57 -8.27 13.91
N ALA A 86 -11.67 -7.51 13.91
CA ALA A 86 -12.75 -7.52 14.91
C ALA A 86 -13.90 -8.45 14.50
#